data_AF-A0A2V7IXD9-F1
#
_entry.id   AF-A0A2V7IXD9-F1
#
_cell.length_a   1.000
_cell.length_b   1.000
_cell.length_c   1.000
_cell.angle_alpha   90.00
_cell.angle_beta   90.00
_cell.angle_gamma   90.00
#
_symmetry.space_group_name_H-M   'P 1'
#
loop_
_entity.id
_entity.type
_entity.pdbx_description
1 polymer ?
#
loop_
_entity_poly.entity_id
_entity_poly.type
_entity_poly.pdbx_seq_one_letter_code
_entity_poly.pdbx_strand_id
1 'polypeptide(L)'
;ISLNTDYPLLPGDRKGPTFNGIKALINQDPGASWDPTTNTVKGSQWGSNWMQSPRVVNIALFDPTQLTKPGKQTIRFNNFGVMFIEAQNRNSDPVTGRFLYYVSGSGTPGTQGGSLVKGVQLVR
;
A
#
# COMPACT_ATOMS: atom_id res chain seq x y z
N ILE A 1 -2.04 1.10 13.46
CA ILE A 1 -3.31 0.71 12.80
C ILE A 1 -3.62 -0.70 13.26
N SER A 2 -4.85 -0.95 13.68
CA SER A 2 -5.31 -2.22 14.22
C SER A 2 -6.46 -2.74 13.37
N LEU A 3 -6.52 -4.06 13.19
CA LEU A 3 -7.68 -4.69 12.57
C LEU A 3 -8.91 -4.51 13.46
N ASN A 4 -10.09 -4.50 12.84
CA ASN A 4 -11.39 -4.40 13.52
C ASN A 4 -11.62 -3.14 14.36
N THR A 5 -10.80 -2.10 14.16
CA THR A 5 -10.99 -0.78 14.77
C THR A 5 -11.57 0.19 13.74
N ASP A 6 -12.47 1.06 14.17
CA ASP A 6 -13.08 2.06 13.30
C ASP A 6 -12.16 3.29 13.18
N TYR A 7 -11.83 3.66 11.94
CA TYR A 7 -11.00 4.81 11.61
C TYR A 7 -11.83 5.86 10.88
N PRO A 8 -11.87 7.12 11.35
CA PRO A 8 -12.58 8.17 10.62
C PRO A 8 -11.88 8.45 9.28
N LEU A 9 -12.66 8.57 8.22
CA LEU A 9 -12.19 9.16 6.97
C LEU A 9 -11.93 10.64 7.22
N LEU A 10 -10.68 11.03 7.04
CA LEU A 10 -10.24 12.36 7.36
C LEU A 10 -10.56 13.30 6.18
N PRO A 11 -11.30 14.40 6.41
CA PRO A 11 -11.57 15.37 5.36
C PRO A 11 -10.32 16.18 5.02
N GLY A 12 -10.23 16.65 3.76
CA GLY A 12 -9.19 17.57 3.29
C GLY A 12 -8.21 16.97 2.26
N ASP A 13 -7.58 17.84 1.47
CA ASP A 13 -6.58 17.45 0.47
C ASP A 13 -5.26 17.08 1.17
N ARG A 14 -4.93 15.78 1.18
CA ARG A 14 -3.72 15.23 1.81
C ARG A 14 -2.58 14.97 0.82
N LYS A 15 -2.63 15.55 -0.39
CA LYS A 15 -1.57 15.38 -1.40
C LYS A 15 -0.19 15.73 -0.86
N GLY A 16 -0.01 16.93 -0.27
CA GLY A 16 1.29 17.42 0.21
C GLY A 16 1.97 16.50 1.25
N PRO A 17 1.31 16.18 2.38
CA PRO A 17 1.85 15.24 3.37
C PRO A 17 2.14 13.86 2.78
N THR A 18 1.28 13.36 1.89
CA THR A 18 1.49 12.08 1.20
C THR A 18 2.76 12.11 0.35
N PHE A 19 2.90 13.14 -0.48
CA PHE A 19 4.08 13.31 -1.36
C PHE A 19 5.38 13.39 -0.56
N ASN A 20 5.39 14.14 0.53
CA ASN A 20 6.57 14.24 1.40
C ASN A 20 6.92 12.88 2.04
N GLY A 21 5.92 12.13 2.50
CA GLY A 21 6.11 10.79 3.06
C GLY A 21 6.67 9.81 2.03
N ILE A 22 6.09 9.76 0.83
CA ILE A 22 6.56 8.89 -0.25
C ILE A 22 7.97 9.27 -0.70
N LYS A 23 8.26 10.56 -0.86
CA LYS A 23 9.61 11.04 -1.19
C LYS A 23 10.63 10.66 -0.12
N ALA A 24 10.26 10.71 1.16
CA ALA A 24 11.14 10.27 2.24
C ALA A 24 11.47 8.77 2.13
N LEU A 25 10.50 7.91 1.82
CA LEU A 25 10.74 6.47 1.61
C LEU A 25 11.62 6.22 0.38
N ILE A 26 11.38 6.92 -0.74
CA ILE A 26 12.19 6.79 -1.96
C ILE A 26 13.64 7.23 -1.70
N ASN A 27 13.84 8.34 -0.99
CA ASN A 27 15.18 8.84 -0.65
C ASN A 27 15.95 7.90 0.27
N GLN A 28 15.27 7.06 1.05
CA GLN A 28 15.91 6.04 1.87
C GLN A 28 16.35 4.81 1.07
N ASP A 29 15.90 4.62 -0.17
CA ASP A 29 16.41 3.55 -1.04
C ASP A 29 16.34 3.97 -2.52
N PRO A 30 17.15 4.94 -2.94
CA PRO A 30 16.98 5.62 -4.23
C PRO A 30 17.33 4.72 -5.42
N GLY A 31 18.23 3.75 -5.24
CA GLY A 31 18.63 2.80 -6.27
C GLY A 31 17.63 1.65 -6.49
N ALA A 32 16.69 1.45 -5.55
CA ALA A 32 15.73 0.37 -5.65
C ALA A 32 14.79 0.54 -6.84
N SER A 33 14.72 -0.50 -7.67
CA SER A 33 13.80 -0.59 -8.80
C SER A 33 13.33 -2.03 -8.96
N TRP A 34 12.13 -2.21 -9.50
CA TRP A 34 11.62 -3.55 -9.78
C TRP A 34 12.37 -4.19 -10.95
N ASP A 35 12.77 -5.44 -10.80
CA ASP A 35 13.24 -6.28 -11.89
C ASP A 35 12.15 -7.27 -12.31
N PRO A 36 11.54 -7.11 -13.50
CA PRO A 36 10.50 -8.01 -13.98
C PRO A 36 11.02 -9.40 -14.37
N THR A 37 12.33 -9.57 -14.56
CA THR A 37 12.94 -10.83 -14.98
C THR A 37 13.01 -11.79 -13.80
N THR A 38 13.43 -11.29 -12.64
CA THR A 38 13.63 -12.08 -11.43
C THR A 38 12.47 -11.92 -10.43
N ASN A 39 11.53 -11.01 -10.69
CA ASN A 39 10.45 -10.63 -9.75
C ASN A 39 10.98 -10.20 -8.38
N THR A 40 12.04 -9.40 -8.37
CA THR A 40 12.69 -8.87 -7.16
C THR A 40 13.00 -7.39 -7.29
N VAL A 41 13.31 -6.73 -6.18
CA VAL A 41 13.85 -5.37 -6.20
C VAL A 41 15.37 -5.42 -6.40
N LYS A 42 15.87 -4.78 -7.45
CA LYS A 42 17.30 -4.61 -7.74
C LYS A 42 17.78 -3.21 -7.38
N GLY A 43 19.09 -3.05 -7.22
CA GLY A 43 19.70 -1.75 -6.91
C GLY A 43 19.37 -1.20 -5.51
N SER A 44 18.67 -1.99 -4.69
CA SER A 44 18.40 -1.66 -3.30
C SER A 44 19.71 -1.72 -2.50
N GLN A 45 19.92 -0.77 -1.59
CA GLN A 45 21.07 -0.82 -0.67
C GLN A 45 21.00 -1.99 0.33
N TRP A 46 19.85 -2.66 0.45
CA TRP A 46 19.67 -3.88 1.22
C TRP A 46 20.07 -5.16 0.47
N GLY A 47 20.50 -5.05 -0.80
CA GLY A 47 21.02 -6.17 -1.59
C GLY A 47 20.02 -7.33 -1.72
N SER A 48 20.45 -8.54 -1.39
CA SER A 48 19.58 -9.73 -1.38
C SER A 48 18.43 -9.64 -0.38
N ASN A 49 18.56 -8.81 0.66
CA ASN A 49 17.53 -8.57 1.67
C ASN A 49 16.63 -7.38 1.33
N TRP A 50 16.45 -7.06 0.04
CA TRP A 50 15.66 -5.93 -0.44
C TRP A 50 14.25 -5.81 0.17
N MET A 51 13.68 -6.91 0.68
CA MET A 51 12.41 -6.92 1.41
C MET A 51 12.43 -6.10 2.71
N GLN A 52 13.62 -5.79 3.25
CA GLN A 52 13.83 -4.91 4.39
C GLN A 52 13.94 -3.43 4.00
N SER A 53 13.87 -3.12 2.70
CA SER A 53 13.85 -1.75 2.21
C SER A 53 12.68 -0.98 2.82
N PRO A 54 12.86 0.28 3.27
CA PRO A 54 11.78 1.16 3.71
C PRO A 54 10.71 1.41 2.63
N ARG A 55 11.03 1.14 1.37
CA ARG A 55 10.07 1.21 0.25
C ARG A 55 9.13 0.01 0.21
N VAL A 56 9.40 -1.05 0.96
CA VAL A 56 8.49 -2.18 1.17
C VAL A 56 7.64 -1.86 2.41
N VAL A 57 6.38 -1.51 2.19
CA VAL A 57 5.47 -0.99 3.22
C VAL A 57 4.26 -1.89 3.42
N ASN A 58 3.77 -1.95 4.64
CA ASN A 58 2.49 -2.57 4.97
C ASN A 58 1.37 -1.55 4.77
N ILE A 59 0.37 -1.92 3.96
CA ILE A 59 -0.80 -1.10 3.66
C ILE A 59 -2.04 -1.77 4.24
N ALA A 60 -2.81 -1.00 4.99
CA ALA A 60 -4.09 -1.46 5.52
C ALA A 60 -5.15 -1.48 4.41
N LEU A 61 -5.85 -2.59 4.28
CA LEU A 61 -6.90 -2.83 3.30
C LEU A 61 -8.27 -2.82 3.99
N PHE A 62 -9.28 -2.31 3.31
CA PHE A 62 -10.66 -2.28 3.78
C PHE A 62 -11.61 -2.69 2.64
N ASP A 63 -12.83 -3.07 3.00
CA ASP A 63 -13.86 -3.39 2.01
C ASP A 63 -14.47 -2.09 1.43
N PRO A 64 -14.37 -1.85 0.10
CA PRO A 64 -14.93 -0.65 -0.52
C PRO A 64 -16.42 -0.46 -0.29
N THR A 65 -17.18 -1.53 -0.05
CA THR A 65 -18.63 -1.46 0.21
C THR A 65 -18.97 -0.75 1.53
N GLN A 66 -17.99 -0.53 2.42
CA GLN A 66 -18.16 0.30 3.61
C GLN A 66 -18.42 1.78 3.27
N LEU A 67 -17.99 2.24 2.08
CA LEU A 67 -18.20 3.59 1.59
C LEU A 67 -19.60 3.74 0.99
N THR A 68 -20.61 3.84 1.86
CA THR A 68 -22.02 3.83 1.45
C THR A 68 -22.62 5.21 1.18
N LYS A 69 -21.99 6.31 1.65
CA LYS A 69 -22.58 7.66 1.63
C LYS A 69 -21.49 8.73 1.53
N PRO A 70 -21.75 9.89 0.91
CA PRO A 70 -20.88 11.06 1.04
C PRO A 70 -20.87 11.57 2.49
N GLY A 71 -19.74 12.08 2.97
CA GLY A 71 -19.61 12.75 4.28
C GLY A 71 -18.71 12.01 5.29
N LYS A 72 -18.83 12.36 6.58
CA LYS A 72 -18.07 11.71 7.65
C LYS A 72 -18.46 10.24 7.75
N GLN A 73 -17.54 9.36 7.40
CA GLN A 73 -17.69 7.92 7.57
C GLN A 73 -16.49 7.35 8.33
N THR A 74 -16.67 6.15 8.87
CA THR A 74 -15.57 5.34 9.40
C THR A 74 -15.34 4.15 8.46
N ILE A 75 -14.09 3.71 8.39
CA ILE A 75 -13.71 2.46 7.74
C ILE A 75 -13.06 1.54 8.75
N ARG A 76 -13.21 0.25 8.52
CA ARG A 76 -12.56 -0.81 9.27
C ARG A 76 -11.64 -1.58 8.35
N PHE A 77 -10.37 -1.62 8.73
CA PHE A 77 -9.39 -2.44 8.04
C PHE A 77 -9.64 -3.92 8.36
N ASN A 78 -9.70 -4.73 7.31
CA ASN A 78 -9.94 -6.17 7.39
C ASN A 78 -8.69 -6.98 7.03
N ASN A 79 -7.67 -6.37 6.45
CA ASN A 79 -6.43 -7.04 6.09
C ASN A 79 -5.25 -6.06 5.96
N PHE A 80 -4.04 -6.59 5.84
CA PHE A 80 -2.85 -5.85 5.43
C PHE A 80 -2.22 -6.48 4.18
N GLY A 81 -1.81 -5.65 3.24
CA GLY A 81 -0.99 -6.03 2.09
C GLY A 81 0.42 -5.50 2.24
N VAL A 82 1.40 -6.21 1.67
CA VAL A 82 2.76 -5.71 1.49
C VAL A 82 2.89 -5.14 0.09
N MET A 83 3.37 -3.90 -0.01
CA MET A 83 3.56 -3.20 -1.28
C MET A 83 4.97 -2.64 -1.38
N PHE A 84 5.60 -2.77 -2.54
CA PHE A 84 6.81 -2.04 -2.88
C PHE A 84 6.46 -0.72 -3.56
N ILE A 85 6.90 0.42 -3.00
CA ILE A 85 6.70 1.76 -3.56
C ILE A 85 7.71 2.01 -4.69
N GLU A 86 7.21 2.24 -5.90
CA GLU A 86 8.04 2.48 -7.09
C GLU A 86 8.30 3.96 -7.31
N ALA A 87 7.25 4.78 -7.34
CA ALA A 87 7.40 6.19 -7.69
C ALA A 87 6.20 7.04 -7.27
N GLN A 88 6.48 8.32 -7.05
CA GLN A 88 5.52 9.42 -7.16
C GLN A 88 6.32 10.66 -7.61
N ASN A 89 6.18 11.06 -8.87
CA ASN A 89 7.09 12.07 -9.46
C ASN A 89 6.69 13.50 -9.07
N ARG A 90 5.39 13.80 -9.08
CA ARG A 90 4.84 15.08 -8.66
C ARG A 90 3.82 14.88 -7.54
N ASN A 91 3.57 15.93 -6.78
CA ASN A 91 2.59 15.95 -5.69
C ASN A 91 1.16 15.56 -6.15
N SER A 92 0.84 15.85 -7.42
CA SER A 92 -0.45 15.54 -8.04
C SER A 92 -0.49 14.15 -8.69
N ASP A 93 0.65 13.47 -8.82
CA ASP A 93 0.71 12.16 -9.47
C ASP A 93 0.26 11.06 -8.50
N PRO A 94 -0.38 9.99 -9.01
CA PRO A 94 -0.68 8.82 -8.20
C PRO A 94 0.61 8.16 -7.70
N VAL A 95 0.56 7.61 -6.49
CA VAL A 95 1.62 6.73 -5.99
C VAL A 95 1.56 5.41 -6.75
N THR A 96 2.67 5.03 -7.37
CA THR A 96 2.81 3.77 -8.09
C THR A 96 3.56 2.79 -7.21
N GLY A 97 3.08 1.54 -7.15
CA GLY A 97 3.73 0.48 -6.41
C GLY A 97 3.25 -0.91 -6.82
N ARG A 98 3.95 -1.93 -6.35
CA ARG A 98 3.68 -3.34 -6.64
C ARG A 98 3.20 -4.06 -5.42
N PHE A 99 2.03 -4.68 -5.52
CA PHE A 99 1.57 -5.63 -4.53
C PHE A 99 2.48 -6.86 -4.54
N LEU A 100 3.03 -7.22 -3.39
CA LEU A 100 3.91 -8.38 -3.25
C LEU A 100 3.11 -9.59 -2.75
N TYR A 101 2.53 -9.48 -1.56
CA TYR A 101 1.72 -10.52 -0.94
C TYR A 101 0.90 -9.95 0.22
N TYR A 102 -0.11 -10.69 0.69
CA TYR A 102 -0.81 -10.36 1.93
C TYR A 102 0.11 -10.60 3.13
N VAL A 103 0.07 -9.70 4.11
CA VAL A 103 0.78 -9.95 5.38
C VAL A 103 0.17 -11.19 6.00
N SER A 104 1.01 -12.11 6.48
CA SER A 104 0.55 -13.26 7.26
C SER A 104 -0.17 -12.77 8.52
N GLY A 105 -1.49 -12.98 8.56
CA GLY A 105 -2.28 -12.79 9.77
C GLY A 105 -2.16 -14.01 10.70
N SER A 106 -2.36 -13.80 12.00
CA SER A 106 -2.51 -14.88 12.98
C SER A 106 -3.94 -15.42 13.06
N GLY A 107 -4.87 -14.89 12.26
CA GLY A 107 -6.26 -15.33 12.20
C GLY A 107 -6.43 -16.57 11.33
N THR A 108 -7.49 -17.35 11.60
CA THR A 108 -7.89 -18.47 10.74
C THR A 108 -8.18 -17.96 9.32
N PRO A 109 -7.52 -18.50 8.28
CA PRO A 109 -7.82 -18.13 6.89
C PRO A 109 -9.31 -18.32 6.58
N GLY A 110 -9.93 -17.30 5.98
CA GLY A 110 -11.28 -17.43 5.42
C GLY A 110 -11.32 -18.41 4.25
N THR A 111 -12.53 -18.83 3.85
CA THR A 111 -12.76 -19.78 2.74
C THR A 111 -11.94 -19.41 1.49
N GLN A 112 -11.14 -20.37 0.98
CA GLN A 112 -10.23 -20.23 -0.18
C GLN A 112 -10.93 -20.01 -1.56
N GLY A 113 -12.15 -19.46 -1.59
CA GLY A 113 -12.93 -19.25 -2.80
C GLY A 113 -13.10 -17.77 -3.15
N GLY A 114 -12.28 -17.26 -4.07
CA GLY A 114 -12.48 -15.93 -4.66
C GLY A 114 -11.26 -15.45 -5.44
N SER A 115 -11.47 -14.90 -6.65
CA SER A 115 -10.39 -14.28 -7.42
C SER A 115 -9.79 -13.12 -6.63
N LEU A 116 -8.55 -13.30 -6.16
CA LEU A 116 -7.80 -12.34 -5.33
C LEU A 116 -7.37 -11.08 -6.09
N VAL A 117 -7.59 -11.04 -7.41
CA VAL A 117 -7.30 -9.86 -8.24
C VAL A 117 -8.55 -8.98 -8.29
N LYS A 118 -8.67 -8.05 -7.35
CA LYS A 118 -9.51 -6.87 -7.53
C LYS A 118 -8.62 -5.73 -8.03
N GLY A 119 -8.78 -5.34 -9.28
CA GLY A 119 -8.13 -4.15 -9.82
C GLY A 119 -8.49 -2.93 -8.98
N VAL A 120 -7.50 -2.31 -8.35
CA VAL A 120 -7.68 -1.04 -7.63
C VAL A 120 -7.72 0.06 -8.68
N GLN A 121 -8.93 0.47 -9.07
CA GLN A 121 -9.13 1.67 -9.87
C GLN A 121 -9.24 2.87 -8.91
N LEU A 122 -8.23 3.73 -8.90
CA LEU A 122 -8.33 5.03 -8.24
C LEU A 122 -9.30 5.89 -9.06
N VAL A 123 -10.44 6.23 -8.46
CA VAL A 123 -11.50 7.02 -9.11
C VAL A 123 -10.97 8.44 -9.36
N ARG A 124 -11.26 8.96 -10.56
CA ARG A 124 -10.83 10.26 -11.07
C ARG A 124 -11.67 11.40 -10.50
#